data_AF-A0ABD5DIA6-F1
#
_entry.id   AF-A0ABD5DIA6-F1
#
_cell.length_a   1.000
_cell.length_b   1.000
_cell.length_c   1.000
_cell.angle_alpha   90.00
_cell.angle_beta   90.00
_cell.angle_gamma   90.00
#
_symmetry.space_group_name_H-M   'P 1'
#
loop_
_entity.id
_entity.type
_entity.pdbx_description
1 polymer ?
#
loop_
_entity_poly.entity_id
_entity_poly.type
_entity_poly.pdbx_seq_one_letter_code
_entity_poly.pdbx_strand_id
1 'polypeptide(L)'
;HNPGRFSVAALVAGKNVDRMVEQCLEFTPRYAVMDDAQSAERLRTRLHEHGSRTEVLSGQQAAAEVAALDEVDQVMAAIVGAAGLV
;
A
#
# COMPACT_ATOMS: atom_id res chain seq x y z
N HIS A 1 14.84 18.77 -8.76
CA HIS A 1 15.57 17.50 -8.88
C HIS A 1 16.04 17.05 -7.50
N ASN A 2 15.27 16.18 -6.83
CA ASN A 2 15.62 15.57 -5.53
C ASN A 2 15.08 14.12 -5.53
N PRO A 3 15.84 13.13 -6.02
CA PRO A 3 15.38 11.74 -6.14
C PRO A 3 15.49 10.92 -4.84
N GLY A 4 15.54 11.56 -3.67
CA GLY A 4 15.73 10.89 -2.36
C GLY A 4 14.87 11.42 -1.23
N ARG A 5 13.78 12.14 -1.52
CA ARG A 5 12.90 12.75 -0.50
C ARG A 5 11.51 12.12 -0.37
N PHE A 6 11.22 11.09 -1.18
CA PHE A 6 9.90 10.46 -1.20
C PHE A 6 10.07 8.99 -0.89
N SER A 7 9.63 8.60 0.31
CA SER A 7 9.43 7.21 0.68
C SER A 7 7.95 6.90 0.54
N VAL A 8 7.62 5.75 -0.02
CA VAL A 8 6.22 5.31 -0.10
C VAL A 8 5.83 4.87 1.31
N ALA A 9 4.99 5.67 1.99
CA ALA A 9 4.46 5.30 3.29
C ALA A 9 3.47 4.14 3.17
N ALA A 10 2.64 4.17 2.13
CA ALA A 10 1.61 3.18 1.91
C ALA A 10 1.29 2.92 0.44
N LEU A 11 0.89 1.68 0.14
CA LEU A 11 0.31 1.29 -1.14
C LEU A 11 -1.12 0.79 -0.94
N VAL A 12 -2.02 1.16 -1.85
CA VAL A 12 -3.39 0.65 -1.89
C VAL A 12 -3.63 0.00 -3.24
N ALA A 13 -4.11 -1.24 -3.24
CA ALA A 13 -4.44 -1.97 -4.46
C ALA A 13 -5.78 -2.69 -4.34
N GLY A 14 -6.42 -2.92 -5.49
CA GLY A 14 -7.67 -3.66 -5.56
C GLY A 14 -7.48 -5.16 -5.31
N LYS A 15 -7.52 -5.96 -6.38
CA LYS A 15 -7.43 -7.43 -6.32
C LYS A 15 -6.12 -8.01 -6.87
N ASN A 16 -5.21 -7.14 -7.33
CA ASN A 16 -3.99 -7.59 -8.01
C ASN A 16 -2.84 -7.80 -7.01
N VAL A 17 -2.91 -8.92 -6.29
CA VAL A 17 -1.92 -9.31 -5.26
C VAL A 17 -0.52 -9.45 -5.85
N ASP A 18 -0.38 -10.05 -7.03
CA ASP A 18 0.94 -10.32 -7.63
C ASP A 18 1.72 -9.03 -7.88
N ARG A 19 1.07 -8.02 -8.49
CA ARG A 19 1.70 -6.69 -8.70
C ARG A 19 1.94 -5.96 -7.38
N MET A 20 1.05 -6.11 -6.41
CA MET A 20 1.22 -5.47 -5.10
C MET A 20 2.45 -6.02 -4.37
N VAL A 21 2.73 -7.32 -4.48
CA VAL A 21 3.95 -7.93 -3.92
C VAL A 21 5.20 -7.30 -4.54
N GLU A 22 5.26 -7.21 -5.87
CA GLU A 22 6.40 -6.61 -6.57
C GLU A 22 6.65 -5.17 -6.09
N GLN A 23 5.59 -4.36 -6.03
CA GLN A 23 5.68 -2.98 -5.55
C GLN A 23 6.08 -2.90 -4.07
N CYS A 24 5.54 -3.78 -3.22
CA CYS A 24 5.91 -3.82 -1.81
C CYS A 24 7.38 -4.22 -1.59
N LEU A 25 7.95 -5.07 -2.45
CA LEU A 25 9.35 -5.46 -2.38
C LEU A 25 10.29 -4.39 -2.95
N GLU A 26 9.86 -3.66 -3.98
CA GLU A 26 10.63 -2.57 -4.58
C GLU A 26 10.65 -1.32 -3.69
N PHE A 27 9.48 -0.91 -3.18
CA PHE A 27 9.33 0.32 -2.43
C PHE A 27 9.38 0.13 -0.91
N THR A 28 9.27 -1.10 -0.43
CA THR A 28 9.28 -1.45 1.01
C THR A 28 8.38 -0.54 1.85
N PRO A 29 7.09 -0.36 1.48
CA PRO A 29 6.22 0.56 2.18
C PRO A 29 5.94 0.05 3.60
N ARG A 30 5.61 0.98 4.49
CA ARG A 30 5.21 0.64 5.86
C ARG A 30 3.86 -0.06 5.87
N TYR A 31 2.92 0.39 5.03
CA TYR A 31 1.57 -0.16 4.94
C TYR A 31 1.20 -0.62 3.52
N ALA A 32 0.44 -1.69 3.41
CA ALA A 32 -0.18 -2.14 2.17
C ALA A 32 -1.65 -2.47 2.41
N VAL A 33 -2.56 -1.85 1.68
CA VAL A 33 -4.00 -2.07 1.81
C VAL A 33 -4.55 -2.77 0.57
N MET A 34 -5.28 -3.85 0.78
CA MET A 34 -6.03 -4.54 -0.27
C MET A 34 -7.54 -4.29 -0.13
N ASP A 35 -8.28 -4.31 -1.23
CA ASP A 35 -9.73 -4.07 -1.23
C ASP A 35 -10.53 -5.15 -0.47
N ASP A 36 -10.05 -6.40 -0.51
CA ASP A 36 -10.68 -7.54 0.16
C ASP A 36 -9.71 -8.28 1.10
N ALA A 37 -10.27 -8.91 2.15
CA ALA A 37 -9.50 -9.62 3.17
C ALA A 37 -8.76 -10.86 2.62
N GLN A 38 -9.30 -11.53 1.59
CA GLN A 38 -8.66 -12.70 1.00
C GLN A 38 -7.38 -12.30 0.25
N SER A 39 -7.43 -11.22 -0.52
CA SER A 39 -6.28 -10.65 -1.21
C SER A 39 -5.25 -10.12 -0.21
N ALA A 40 -5.68 -9.47 0.87
CA ALA A 40 -4.79 -9.03 1.95
C ALA A 40 -4.04 -10.20 2.59
N GLU A 41 -4.72 -11.31 2.89
CA GLU A 41 -4.08 -12.48 3.49
C GLU A 41 -3.04 -13.10 2.53
N ARG A 42 -3.40 -13.23 1.25
CA ARG A 42 -2.47 -13.72 0.22
C ARG A 42 -1.23 -12.83 0.09
N LEU A 43 -1.42 -11.51 0.13
CA LEU A 43 -0.33 -10.54 0.10
C LEU A 43 0.57 -10.70 1.34
N ARG A 44 -0.04 -10.78 2.53
CA ARG A 44 0.68 -10.93 3.80
C ARG A 44 1.57 -12.17 3.80
N THR A 45 1.03 -13.32 3.39
CA THR A 45 1.81 -14.57 3.31
C THR A 45 3.00 -14.42 2.39
N ARG A 46 2.80 -13.89 1.17
CA ARG A 46 3.89 -13.71 0.21
C ARG A 46 4.95 -12.72 0.68
N LEU A 47 4.53 -11.61 1.29
CA LEU A 47 5.46 -10.62 1.84
C LEU A 47 6.26 -11.20 3.00
N HIS A 48 5.63 -12.02 3.85
CA HIS A 48 6.30 -12.71 4.93
C HIS A 48 7.33 -13.73 4.41
N GLU A 49 7.02 -14.50 3.37
CA GLU A 49 7.95 -15.42 2.71
C GLU A 49 9.19 -14.70 2.16
N HIS A 50 9.04 -13.45 1.73
CA HIS A 50 10.14 -12.62 1.24
C HIS A 50 10.83 -11.80 2.36
N GLY A 51 10.40 -11.95 3.61
CA GLY A 51 10.96 -11.23 4.76
C GLY A 51 10.62 -9.74 4.82
N SER A 52 9.57 -9.30 4.11
CA SER A 52 9.11 -7.91 4.17
C SER A 52 8.46 -7.60 5.53
N ARG A 53 8.62 -6.35 5.98
CA ARG A 53 8.03 -5.82 7.22
C ARG A 53 6.77 -5.00 6.98
N THR A 54 6.28 -4.96 5.75
CA THR A 54 5.08 -4.20 5.38
C THR A 54 3.86 -4.74 6.12
N GLU A 55 3.13 -3.84 6.76
CA GLU A 55 1.89 -4.15 7.47
C GLU A 55 0.71 -4.20 6.48
N VAL A 56 0.09 -5.37 6.34
CA VAL A 56 -0.98 -5.59 5.37
C VAL A 56 -2.35 -5.46 6.02
N LEU A 57 -3.12 -4.47 5.56
CA LEU A 57 -4.49 -4.18 5.97
C LEU A 57 -5.49 -4.47 4.84
N SER A 58 -6.78 -4.49 5.17
CA SER A 58 -7.84 -4.79 4.20
C SER A 58 -9.06 -3.90 4.35
N GLY A 59 -9.69 -3.57 3.23
CA GLY A 59 -10.97 -2.87 3.17
C GLY A 59 -10.85 -1.35 3.12
N GLN A 60 -11.99 -0.72 2.81
CA GLN A 60 -12.08 0.72 2.58
C GLN A 60 -11.76 1.56 3.83
N GLN A 61 -12.06 1.05 5.03
CA GLN A 61 -11.68 1.70 6.29
C GLN A 61 -10.16 1.75 6.48
N ALA A 62 -9.46 0.65 6.17
CA ALA A 62 -8.00 0.63 6.26
C ALA A 62 -7.35 1.61 5.27
N ALA A 63 -7.91 1.74 4.07
CA ALA A 63 -7.43 2.75 3.11
C ALA A 63 -7.59 4.17 3.65
N ALA A 64 -8.72 4.47 4.32
CA ALA A 64 -8.95 5.76 4.95
C ALA A 64 -8.05 6.01 6.16
N GLU A 65 -7.83 5.00 7.01
CA GLU A 65 -6.94 5.09 8.18
C GLU A 65 -5.49 5.35 7.75
N VAL A 66 -5.01 4.63 6.74
CA VAL A 66 -3.65 4.80 6.22
C VAL A 66 -3.48 6.15 5.52
N ALA A 67 -4.51 6.66 4.85
CA ALA A 67 -4.51 8.01 4.29
C ALA A 67 -4.57 9.11 5.38
N ALA A 68 -5.07 8.79 6.57
CA ALA A 68 -5.17 9.71 7.71
C ALA A 68 -3.97 9.65 8.67
N LEU A 69 -2.98 8.78 8.44
CA LEU A 69 -1.76 8.72 9.23
C LEU A 69 -0.92 10.01 9.05
N ASP A 70 -0.64 10.69 10.16
CA ASP A 70 0.19 11.91 10.27
C ASP A 70 1.67 11.72 9.81
N GLU A 71 2.10 10.49 9.51
CA GLU A 71 3.46 10.18 9.03
C GLU A 71 3.62 10.43 7.51
N VAL A 72 2.57 10.93 6.84
CA VAL A 72 2.56 11.26 5.42
C VAL A 72 2.70 12.78 5.23
N ASP A 73 3.94 13.28 5.27
CA ASP A 73 4.25 14.72 5.06
C ASP A 73 3.79 15.25 3.69
N GLN A 74 3.61 14.38 2.70
CA GLN A 74 2.97 14.70 1.42
C GLN A 74 2.14 13.52 0.89
N VAL A 75 0.82 13.71 0.80
CA VAL A 75 -0.10 12.80 0.12
C VAL A 75 0.00 13.04 -1.39
N MET A 76 0.87 12.30 -2.07
CA MET A 76 0.81 12.19 -3.53
C MET A 76 -0.20 11.10 -3.88
N ALA A 77 -1.46 11.50 -4.01
CA ALA A 77 -2.51 10.66 -4.57
C ALA A 77 -2.29 10.51 -6.08
N ALA A 78 -1.27 9.75 -6.48
CA ALA A 78 -1.15 9.23 -7.83
C ALA A 78 -2.18 8.10 -8.00
N ILE A 79 -3.46 8.49 -8.05
CA ILE A 79 -4.57 7.64 -8.43
C ILE A 79 -4.36 7.27 -9.89
N VAL A 80 -3.65 6.18 -10.15
CA VAL A 80 -3.74 5.48 -11.43
C VAL A 80 -4.93 4.53 -11.33
N GLY A 81 -6.13 5.09 -11.46
CA GLY A 81 -7.39 4.34 -11.46
C GLY A 81 -8.50 4.97 -10.62
N ALA A 82 -9.10 6.05 -11.11
CA ALA A 82 -10.51 6.45 -10.96
C ALA A 82 -11.29 6.19 -9.63
N ALA A 83 -10.66 6.18 -8.45
CA ALA A 83 -11.36 5.93 -7.19
C ALA A 83 -10.89 6.86 -6.06
N GLY A 84 -10.83 8.17 -6.31
CA GLY A 84 -10.53 9.14 -5.26
C GLY A 84 -10.80 10.56 -5.72
N LEU A 85 -12.07 10.89 -5.95
CA LEU A 85 -12.53 12.28 -5.98
C LEU A 85 -14.04 12.31 -5.69
N VAL A 86 -14.42 12.92 -4.57
CA VAL A 86 -15.65 13.71 -4.45
C VAL A 86 -15.24 15.14 -4.17
#